data_AF-A0A396SI97-F1
#
_entry.id   AF-A0A396SI97-F1
#
_cell.length_a   1.000
_cell.length_b   1.000
_cell.length_c   1.000
_cell.angle_alpha   90.00
_cell.angle_beta   90.00
_cell.angle_gamma   90.00
#
_symmetry.space_group_name_H-M   'P 1'
#
loop_
_entity.id
_entity.type
_entity.pdbx_description
1 polymer ?
#
loop_
_entity_poly.entity_id
_entity_poly.type
_entity_poly.pdbx_seq_one_letter_code
_entity_poly.pdbx_strand_id
1 'polypeptide(L)'
;MREKRFRRNLLAWAFILFSACVALVAQWDSNVNKYYDLEELNAFHWQKHMNEDEFSKVKQGMSYWDVAKAAKGQGQRVAEGVYIWEDEILLTQRYEMHFQEGKLQKKAIIKSIDHQTE
;
A
#
# COMPACT_ATOMS: atom_id res chain seq x y z
N MET A 1 -25.88 -17.16 46.27
CA MET A 1 -26.16 -16.06 45.32
C MET A 1 -24.92 -15.36 44.76
N ARG A 2 -23.82 -15.23 45.52
CA ARG A 2 -22.61 -14.47 45.12
C ARG A 2 -21.80 -15.17 43.99
N GLU A 3 -21.70 -16.50 44.02
CA GLU A 3 -20.97 -17.29 43.00
C GLU A 3 -21.63 -17.29 41.61
N LYS A 4 -22.97 -17.33 41.53
CA LYS A 4 -23.69 -17.26 40.25
C LYS A 4 -23.48 -15.90 39.55
N ARG A 5 -23.38 -14.81 40.32
CA ARG A 5 -23.06 -13.46 39.80
C ARG A 5 -21.61 -13.39 39.33
N PHE A 6 -20.68 -13.98 40.09
CA PHE A 6 -19.26 -14.04 39.70
C PHE A 6 -19.05 -14.84 38.42
N ARG A 7 -19.66 -16.03 38.29
CA ARG A 7 -19.60 -16.85 37.07
C ARG A 7 -20.19 -16.13 35.85
N ARG A 8 -21.31 -15.41 36.01
CA ARG A 8 -21.91 -14.63 34.92
C ARG A 8 -21.00 -13.49 34.46
N ASN A 9 -20.36 -12.79 35.40
CA ASN A 9 -19.41 -11.74 35.07
C ASN A 9 -18.16 -12.31 34.39
N LEU A 10 -17.65 -13.45 34.86
CA LEU A 10 -16.52 -14.15 34.24
C LEU A 10 -16.83 -14.56 32.79
N LEU A 11 -18.03 -15.12 32.55
CA LEU A 11 -18.47 -15.48 31.20
C LEU A 11 -18.63 -14.24 30.30
N ALA A 12 -19.14 -13.13 30.83
CA ALA A 12 -19.22 -11.87 30.09
C ALA A 12 -17.82 -11.34 29.73
N TRP A 13 -16.87 -11.37 30.65
CA TRP A 13 -15.47 -11.00 30.38
C TRP A 13 -14.83 -11.92 29.35
N ALA A 14 -15.03 -13.23 29.46
CA ALA A 14 -14.53 -14.20 28.48
C ALA A 14 -15.12 -13.96 27.09
N PHE A 15 -16.41 -13.62 27.00
CA PHE A 15 -17.05 -13.27 25.73
C PHE A 15 -16.48 -11.98 25.12
N ILE A 16 -16.25 -10.95 25.92
CA ILE A 16 -15.62 -9.69 25.48
C ILE A 16 -14.19 -9.94 24.98
N LEU A 17 -13.42 -10.74 25.71
CA LEU A 17 -12.05 -11.10 25.32
C LEU A 17 -12.04 -11.89 24.01
N PHE A 18 -12.94 -12.85 23.87
CA PHE A 18 -13.07 -13.65 22.66
C PHE A 18 -13.47 -12.79 21.46
N SER A 19 -14.46 -11.90 21.59
CA SER A 19 -14.87 -11.02 20.50
C SER A 19 -13.78 -10.02 20.12
N ALA A 20 -13.01 -9.50 21.10
CA ALA A 20 -11.84 -8.67 20.83
C ALA A 20 -10.75 -9.43 20.06
N CYS A 21 -10.45 -10.68 20.44
CA CYS A 21 -9.51 -11.52 19.70
C CYS A 21 -9.97 -11.78 18.26
N VAL A 22 -11.25 -12.09 18.05
CA VAL A 22 -11.82 -12.29 16.71
C VAL A 22 -11.69 -11.01 15.87
N ALA A 23 -11.97 -9.84 16.45
CA ALA A 23 -11.81 -8.56 15.76
C ALA A 23 -10.35 -8.29 15.36
N LEU A 24 -9.39 -8.58 16.25
CA LEU A 24 -7.96 -8.43 15.96
C LEU A 24 -7.50 -9.35 14.82
N VAL A 25 -7.97 -10.62 14.81
CA VAL A 25 -7.65 -11.57 13.73
C VAL A 25 -8.24 -11.12 12.40
N ALA A 26 -9.50 -10.68 12.37
CA ALA A 26 -10.13 -10.17 11.15
C ALA A 26 -9.43 -8.92 10.61
N GLN A 27 -8.99 -8.02 11.50
CA GLN A 27 -8.25 -6.83 11.10
C GLN A 27 -6.85 -7.17 10.55
N TRP A 28 -6.19 -8.18 11.12
CA TRP A 28 -4.92 -8.70 10.61
C TRP A 28 -5.07 -9.33 9.23
N ASP A 29 -6.06 -10.20 9.04
CA ASP A 29 -6.37 -10.84 7.75
C ASP A 29 -6.63 -9.80 6.65
N SER A 30 -7.47 -8.79 6.93
CA SER A 30 -7.76 -7.71 5.96
C SER A 30 -6.54 -6.86 5.60
N ASN A 31 -5.53 -6.77 6.47
CA ASN A 31 -4.30 -6.04 6.19
C ASN A 31 -3.30 -6.90 5.43
N VAL A 32 -3.14 -8.17 5.82
CA VAL A 32 -2.23 -9.12 5.15
C VAL A 32 -2.72 -9.43 3.73
N ASN A 33 -4.02 -9.60 3.54
CA ASN A 33 -4.58 -9.91 2.22
C ASN A 33 -4.33 -8.78 1.19
N LYS A 34 -4.23 -7.52 1.62
CA LYS A 34 -3.85 -6.40 0.73
C LYS A 34 -2.42 -6.52 0.18
N TYR A 35 -1.50 -7.08 0.97
CA TYR A 35 -0.13 -7.32 0.50
C TYR A 35 -0.10 -8.48 -0.48
N TYR A 36 -0.86 -9.55 -0.22
CA TYR A 36 -1.00 -10.67 -1.15
C TYR A 36 -1.62 -10.25 -2.48
N ASP A 37 -2.67 -9.44 -2.47
CA ASP A 37 -3.27 -8.90 -3.69
C ASP A 37 -2.25 -8.09 -4.51
N LEU A 38 -1.36 -7.32 -3.86
CA LEU A 38 -0.29 -6.61 -4.57
C LEU A 38 0.85 -7.54 -5.01
N GLU A 39 1.22 -8.57 -4.25
CA GLU A 39 2.24 -9.54 -4.67
C GLU A 39 1.76 -10.37 -5.85
N GLU A 40 0.50 -10.80 -5.87
CA GLU A 40 -0.11 -11.54 -6.98
C GLU A 40 -0.25 -10.64 -8.23
N LEU A 41 -0.56 -9.35 -8.05
CA LEU A 41 -0.50 -8.35 -9.12
C LEU A 41 0.94 -8.02 -9.58
N ASN A 42 1.98 -8.39 -8.84
CA ASN A 42 3.39 -8.22 -9.23
C ASN A 42 4.04 -9.55 -9.66
N ALA A 43 3.26 -10.60 -9.93
CA ALA A 43 3.76 -11.91 -10.34
C ALA A 43 4.60 -11.84 -11.64
N PHE A 44 4.42 -10.80 -12.47
CA PHE A 44 5.22 -10.59 -13.66
C PHE A 44 6.11 -9.34 -13.57
N HIS A 45 7.39 -9.51 -13.94
CA HIS A 45 8.42 -8.46 -13.89
C HIS A 45 8.03 -7.15 -14.61
N TRP A 46 7.22 -7.20 -15.66
CA TRP A 46 6.80 -6.03 -16.44
C TRP A 46 5.73 -5.17 -15.74
N GLN A 47 5.02 -5.71 -14.75
CA GLN A 47 4.05 -4.97 -13.94
C GLN A 47 4.70 -3.99 -12.96
N LYS A 48 6.04 -3.95 -12.88
CA LYS A 48 6.80 -2.97 -12.10
C LYS A 48 6.87 -1.60 -12.79
N HIS A 49 6.52 -1.52 -14.07
CA HIS A 49 6.59 -0.31 -14.85
C HIS A 49 5.22 0.37 -14.95
N MET A 50 5.23 1.69 -15.03
CA MET A 50 4.03 2.51 -15.15
C MET A 50 4.06 3.19 -16.52
N ASN A 51 2.89 3.35 -17.15
CA ASN A 51 2.76 4.16 -18.36
C ASN A 51 2.06 5.50 -18.09
N GLU A 52 2.10 6.40 -19.08
CA GLU A 52 1.52 7.74 -18.97
C GLU A 52 0.00 7.72 -18.69
N ASP A 53 -0.72 6.76 -19.27
CA ASP A 53 -2.15 6.56 -19.04
C ASP A 53 -2.46 6.17 -17.60
N GLU A 54 -1.65 5.31 -16.99
CA GLU A 54 -1.75 4.95 -15.58
C GLU A 54 -1.37 6.13 -14.69
N PHE A 55 -0.34 6.90 -15.06
CA PHE A 55 0.08 8.11 -14.34
C PHE A 55 -1.00 9.19 -14.34
N SER A 56 -1.75 9.31 -15.42
CA SER A 56 -2.88 10.24 -15.53
C SER A 56 -4.00 9.93 -14.53
N LYS A 57 -4.21 8.65 -14.21
CA LYS A 57 -5.27 8.18 -13.29
C LYS A 57 -4.95 8.46 -11.83
N VAL A 58 -3.66 8.64 -11.50
CA VAL A 58 -3.21 8.97 -10.14
C VAL A 58 -3.55 10.42 -9.80
N LYS A 59 -4.26 10.62 -8.69
CA LYS A 59 -4.71 11.93 -8.19
C LYS A 59 -4.15 12.23 -6.81
N GLN A 60 -3.99 13.52 -6.52
CA GLN A 60 -3.61 13.97 -5.18
C GLN A 60 -4.60 13.45 -4.12
N GLY A 61 -4.07 13.16 -2.94
CA GLY A 61 -4.82 12.62 -1.81
C GLY A 61 -4.99 11.09 -1.81
N MET A 62 -4.63 10.40 -2.90
CA MET A 62 -4.64 8.93 -2.95
C MET A 62 -3.64 8.32 -1.97
N SER A 63 -3.99 7.17 -1.39
CA SER A 63 -3.05 6.41 -0.58
C SER A 63 -2.01 5.71 -1.46
N TYR A 64 -0.89 5.29 -0.87
CA TYR A 64 0.12 4.48 -1.60
C TYR A 64 -0.51 3.24 -2.27
N TRP A 65 -1.45 2.59 -1.60
CA TRP A 65 -2.13 1.40 -2.12
C TRP A 65 -2.99 1.69 -3.34
N ASP A 66 -3.72 2.80 -3.32
CA ASP A 66 -4.54 3.22 -4.46
C ASP A 66 -3.67 3.59 -5.66
N VAL A 67 -2.53 4.23 -5.41
CA VAL A 67 -1.53 4.54 -6.42
C VAL A 67 -0.92 3.26 -7.00
N ALA A 68 -0.46 2.34 -6.15
CA ALA A 68 0.13 1.08 -6.59
C ALA A 68 -0.87 0.24 -7.41
N LYS A 69 -2.16 0.28 -7.03
CA LYS A 69 -3.23 -0.36 -7.81
C LYS A 69 -3.47 0.31 -9.16
N ALA A 70 -3.42 1.64 -9.22
CA ALA A 70 -3.55 2.39 -10.47
C ALA A 70 -2.35 2.18 -11.41
N ALA A 71 -1.15 2.09 -10.83
CA ALA A 71 0.11 1.77 -11.52
C ALA A 71 0.29 0.27 -11.81
N LYS A 72 -0.65 -0.57 -11.35
CA LYS A 72 -0.59 -2.05 -11.41
C LYS A 72 0.72 -2.65 -10.90
N GLY A 73 1.40 -1.96 -9.98
CA GLY A 73 2.75 -2.30 -9.57
C GLY A 73 3.24 -1.51 -8.37
N GLN A 74 4.20 -2.07 -7.65
CA GLN A 74 4.87 -1.36 -6.56
C GLN A 74 5.96 -0.43 -7.10
N GLY A 75 6.00 0.79 -6.55
CA GLY A 75 7.05 1.75 -6.85
C GLY A 75 8.32 1.47 -6.04
N GLN A 76 9.47 1.80 -6.61
CA GLN A 76 10.74 1.74 -5.91
C GLN A 76 10.83 2.92 -4.93
N ARG A 77 11.02 2.62 -3.64
CA ARG A 77 11.27 3.66 -2.64
C ARG A 77 12.70 4.20 -2.76
N VAL A 78 12.84 5.50 -3.00
CA VAL A 78 14.15 6.18 -3.10
C VAL A 78 14.48 7.03 -1.89
N ALA A 79 13.47 7.54 -1.20
CA ALA A 79 13.59 8.27 0.06
C ALA A 79 12.32 8.07 0.90
N GLU A 80 12.33 8.57 2.14
CA GLU A 80 11.14 8.51 3.00
C GLU A 80 9.98 9.28 2.36
N GLY A 81 8.86 8.59 2.13
CA GLY A 81 7.70 9.15 1.45
C GLY A 81 7.89 9.38 -0.06
N VAL A 82 9.02 9.01 -0.67
CA VAL A 82 9.26 9.22 -2.10
C VAL A 82 9.41 7.88 -2.83
N TYR A 83 8.56 7.68 -3.83
CA TYR A 83 8.49 6.46 -4.62
C TYR A 83 8.60 6.80 -6.10
N ILE A 84 9.26 5.90 -6.84
CA ILE A 84 9.49 6.05 -8.27
C ILE A 84 8.97 4.82 -9.01
N TRP A 85 8.27 5.05 -10.11
CA TRP A 85 7.99 4.04 -11.12
C TRP A 85 8.80 4.32 -12.37
N GLU A 86 9.42 3.30 -12.96
CA GLU A 86 10.08 3.43 -14.25
C GLU A 86 9.04 3.37 -15.37
N ASP A 87 9.23 4.16 -16.43
CA ASP A 87 8.34 4.14 -17.58
C ASP A 87 8.46 2.82 -18.36
N GLU A 88 7.32 2.22 -18.69
CA GLU A 88 7.23 0.91 -19.37
C GLU A 88 7.84 0.92 -20.77
N ILE A 89 7.77 2.05 -21.47
CA ILE A 89 8.10 2.14 -22.90
C ILE A 89 9.46 2.78 -23.11
N LEU A 90 9.66 3.93 -22.47
CA LEU A 90 10.78 4.80 -22.78
C LEU A 90 12.02 4.46 -21.97
N LEU A 91 11.88 3.86 -20.77
CA LEU A 91 12.93 3.57 -19.77
C LEU A 91 13.87 4.75 -19.43
N THR A 92 13.66 5.90 -20.08
CA THR A 92 14.38 7.17 -19.99
C THR A 92 13.56 8.18 -19.19
N GLN A 93 12.40 7.76 -18.68
CA GLN A 93 11.48 8.54 -17.89
C GLN A 93 11.07 7.76 -16.65
N ARG A 94 10.84 8.50 -15.57
CA ARG A 94 10.49 7.99 -14.26
C ARG A 94 9.40 8.85 -13.65
N TYR A 95 8.40 8.22 -13.05
CA TYR A 95 7.31 8.88 -12.37
C TYR A 95 7.62 8.94 -10.87
N GLU A 96 7.95 10.13 -10.39
CA GLU A 96 8.22 10.37 -8.97
C GLU A 96 6.93 10.80 -8.25
N MET A 97 6.70 10.22 -7.08
CA MET A 97 5.53 10.48 -6.26
C MET A 97 5.94 10.70 -4.80
N HIS A 98 5.45 11.80 -4.23
CA HIS A 98 5.71 12.18 -2.86
C HIS A 98 4.46 12.01 -2.01
N PHE A 99 4.61 11.23 -0.95
CA PHE A 99 3.60 10.92 0.03
C PHE A 99 3.94 11.59 1.35
N GLN A 100 2.96 12.25 1.96
CA GLN A 100 3.05 12.81 3.29
C GLN A 100 1.81 12.37 4.06
N GLU A 101 2.00 11.92 5.30
CA GLU A 101 0.89 11.38 6.13
C GLU A 101 0.10 10.27 5.42
N GLY A 102 0.79 9.45 4.62
CA GLY A 102 0.19 8.34 3.88
C GLY A 102 -0.62 8.73 2.64
N LYS A 103 -0.61 10.01 2.24
CA LYS A 103 -1.36 10.51 1.07
C LYS A 103 -0.44 11.16 0.04
N LEU A 104 -0.77 11.00 -1.23
CA LEU A 104 -0.06 11.62 -2.34
C LEU A 104 -0.24 13.14 -2.32
N GLN A 105 0.86 13.87 -2.14
CA GLN A 105 0.87 15.33 -2.18
C GLN A 105 1.33 15.85 -3.54
N LYS A 106 2.32 15.18 -4.14
CA LYS A 106 2.95 15.64 -5.37
C LYS A 106 3.28 14.46 -6.27
N LYS A 107 3.13 14.67 -7.59
CA LYS A 107 3.60 13.76 -8.63
C LYS A 107 4.40 14.54 -9.67
N ALA A 108 5.47 13.96 -10.20
CA ALA A 108 6.35 14.57 -11.19
C ALA A 108 6.85 13.51 -12.20
N ILE A 109 7.20 13.97 -13.40
CA ILE A 109 7.87 13.15 -14.41
C ILE A 109 9.32 13.62 -14.47
N ILE A 110 10.25 12.70 -14.22
CA ILE A 110 11.69 12.93 -14.29
C ILE A 110 12.21 12.22 -15.54
N LYS A 111 12.96 12.91 -16.39
CA LYS A 111 13.75 12.26 -17.43
C LYS A 111 15.04 11.75 -16.80
N SER A 112 15.32 10.45 -16.90
CA SER A 112 16.66 9.94 -16.60
C SER A 112 17.58 10.40 -17.73
N ILE A 113 18.25 11.52 -17.50
CA ILE A 113 19.39 11.86 -18.33
C ILE A 113 20.49 10.90 -17.88
N ASP A 114 20.78 9.92 -18.71
CA ASP A 114 21.99 9.12 -18.60
C ASP A 114 23.15 10.10 -18.83
N HIS A 115 23.64 10.73 -17.75
CA HIS A 115 24.90 11.43 -17.80
C HIS A 115 26.00 10.37 -17.72
N GLN A 116 26.43 9.99 -18.92
CA GLN A 116 27.85 9.79 -19.19
C GLN A 116 28.65 10.76 -18.33
N THR A 117 29.31 10.21 -17.32
CA THR A 117 30.40 10.91 -16.66
C THR A 117 31.64 10.08 -16.96
N GLU A 118 32.53 10.74 -17.69
CA GLU A 118 33.84 10.33 -18.19
C GLU A 118 34.75 9.68 -17.14
#